data_AF-A0A537Z700-F1
#
_entry.id   AF-A0A537Z700-F1
#
_cell.length_a   1.000
_cell.length_b   1.000
_cell.length_c   1.000
_cell.angle_alpha   90.00
_cell.angle_beta   90.00
_cell.angle_gamma   90.00
#
_symmetry.space_group_name_H-M   'P 1'
#
loop_
_entity.id
_entity.type
_entity.pdbx_description
1 polymer ?
#
loop_
_entity_poly.entity_id
_entity_poly.type
_entity_poly.pdbx_seq_one_letter_code
_entity_poly.pdbx_strand_id
1 'polypeptide(L)'
;MKPETREGIRYSLTVFLAVRLGLLVLGLVAVELFPPLKPVSVPGWRAQPLPDPGWQNAFTSFERFDALWFLRIASGGYRVGDGSAAFFPLYPLAIRAVSWAMGGHPFAAALLVSNASIAGALCVLYA
;
A
#
# COMPACT_ATOMS: atom_id res chain seq x y z
N MET A 1 28.72 -10.77 6.87
CA MET A 1 28.12 -10.36 5.58
C MET A 1 29.25 -9.91 4.65
N LYS A 2 29.25 -10.36 3.40
CA LYS A 2 30.30 -9.98 2.46
C LYS A 2 30.17 -8.48 2.09
N PRO A 3 31.27 -7.77 1.79
CA PRO A 3 31.23 -6.34 1.45
C PRO A 3 30.25 -6.01 0.32
N GLU A 4 30.21 -6.84 -0.72
CA GLU A 4 29.34 -6.69 -1.88
C GLU A 4 27.85 -6.73 -1.52
N THR A 5 27.43 -7.68 -0.67
CA THR A 5 26.03 -7.77 -0.20
C THR A 5 25.64 -6.56 0.64
N ARG A 6 26.57 -6.03 1.44
CA ARG A 6 26.31 -4.81 2.22
C ARG A 6 26.03 -3.61 1.31
N GLU A 7 26.79 -3.50 0.24
CA GLU A 7 26.67 -2.43 -0.75
C GLU A 7 25.36 -2.56 -1.54
N GLY A 8 25.03 -3.77 -2.01
CA GLY A 8 23.76 -4.06 -2.68
C GLY A 8 22.53 -3.74 -1.84
N ILE A 9 22.54 -4.09 -0.55
CA ILE A 9 21.45 -3.74 0.38
C ILE A 9 21.35 -2.22 0.52
N ARG A 10 22.47 -1.52 0.73
CA ARG A 10 22.47 -0.06 0.87
C ARG A 10 21.93 0.63 -0.38
N TYR A 11 22.34 0.18 -1.56
CA TYR A 11 21.84 0.68 -2.83
C TYR A 11 20.33 0.45 -2.96
N SER A 12 19.87 -0.79 -2.74
CA SER A 12 18.46 -1.18 -2.82
C SER A 12 17.57 -0.36 -1.90
N LEU A 13 17.99 -0.19 -0.64
CA LEU A 13 17.25 0.62 0.34
C LEU A 13 17.27 2.12 -0.01
N THR A 14 18.37 2.62 -0.58
CA THR A 14 18.47 4.02 -1.03
C THR A 14 17.49 4.28 -2.17
N VAL A 15 17.45 3.40 -3.18
CA VAL A 15 16.51 3.50 -4.30
C VAL A 15 15.07 3.40 -3.81
N PHE A 16 14.77 2.43 -2.95
CA PHE A 16 13.45 2.28 -2.34
C PHE A 16 13.02 3.55 -1.62
N LEU A 17 13.86 4.11 -0.75
CA LEU A 17 13.54 5.32 0.00
C LEU A 17 13.37 6.53 -0.92
N ALA A 18 14.25 6.72 -1.91
CA ALA A 18 14.15 7.83 -2.85
C ALA A 18 12.84 7.78 -3.64
N VAL A 19 12.49 6.62 -4.20
CA VAL A 19 11.23 6.43 -4.94
C VAL A 19 10.04 6.60 -4.01
N ARG A 20 10.09 6.02 -2.81
CA ARG A 20 8.96 6.11 -1.86
C ARG A 20 8.71 7.55 -1.44
N LEU A 21 9.75 8.30 -1.08
CA LEU A 21 9.63 9.73 -0.76
C LEU A 21 9.07 10.52 -1.94
N GLY A 22 9.55 10.26 -3.16
CA GLY A 22 9.02 10.87 -4.38
C GLY A 22 7.53 10.61 -4.57
N LEU A 23 7.06 9.38 -4.32
CA LEU A 23 5.64 9.02 -4.41
C LEU A 23 4.79 9.64 -3.30
N LEU A 24 5.32 9.79 -2.07
CA LEU A 24 4.63 10.49 -0.98
C LEU A 24 4.43 11.97 -1.34
N VAL A 25 5.48 12.63 -1.85
CA VAL A 25 5.42 14.03 -2.32
C VAL A 25 4.47 14.15 -3.51
N LEU A 26 4.52 13.22 -4.46
CA LEU A 26 3.60 13.20 -5.60
C LEU A 26 2.14 13.08 -5.14
N GLY A 27 1.84 12.25 -4.14
CA GLY A 27 0.50 12.13 -3.57
C GLY A 27 -0.01 13.46 -2.98
N LEU A 28 0.86 14.21 -2.29
CA LEU A 28 0.53 15.54 -1.77
C LEU A 28 0.28 16.55 -2.90
N VAL A 29 1.21 16.63 -3.85
CA VAL A 29 1.16 17.62 -4.95
C VAL A 29 -0.01 17.32 -5.89
N ALA A 30 -0.32 16.05 -6.15
CA ALA A 30 -1.39 15.69 -7.07
C ALA A 30 -2.78 16.13 -6.59
N VAL A 31 -3.04 16.14 -5.28
CA VAL A 31 -4.32 16.61 -4.73
C VAL A 31 -4.49 18.12 -4.89
N GLU A 32 -3.39 18.88 -4.83
CA GLU A 32 -3.42 20.35 -4.99
C GLU A 32 -3.50 20.77 -6.46
N LEU A 33 -2.87 20.02 -7.37
CA LEU A 33 -2.76 20.42 -8.77
C LEU A 33 -3.90 19.92 -9.67
N PHE A 34 -4.57 18.83 -9.30
CA PHE A 34 -5.56 18.20 -10.16
C PHE A 34 -6.94 18.13 -9.49
N PRO A 35 -8.03 18.32 -10.26
CA PRO A 35 -9.36 18.12 -9.73
C PRO A 35 -9.52 16.65 -9.29
N PRO A 36 -10.16 16.39 -8.14
CA PRO A 36 -10.28 15.05 -7.63
C PRO A 36 -11.23 14.22 -8.49
N LEU A 37 -10.83 12.98 -8.77
CA LEU A 37 -11.70 12.01 -9.43
C LEU A 37 -12.78 11.52 -8.47
N LYS A 38 -13.97 11.20 -9.01
CA LYS A 38 -15.05 10.61 -8.21
C LYS A 38 -14.56 9.30 -7.57
N PRO A 39 -14.63 9.14 -6.23
CA PRO A 39 -14.17 7.93 -5.57
C PRO A 39 -14.96 6.70 -6.03
N VAL A 40 -14.25 5.61 -6.29
CA VAL A 40 -14.84 4.32 -6.70
C VAL A 40 -14.72 3.35 -5.54
N SER A 41 -15.86 2.95 -4.97
CA SER A 41 -15.93 1.99 -3.87
C SER A 41 -15.99 0.55 -4.37
N VAL A 42 -15.74 -0.41 -3.48
CA VAL A 42 -15.96 -1.84 -3.74
C VAL A 42 -17.12 -2.36 -2.86
N PRO A 43 -17.76 -3.50 -3.19
CA PRO A 43 -18.87 -4.02 -2.41
C PRO A 43 -18.52 -4.18 -0.92
N GLY A 44 -19.26 -3.48 -0.06
CA GLY A 44 -19.07 -3.52 1.39
C GLY A 44 -17.85 -2.77 1.92
N TRP A 45 -17.15 -1.98 1.10
CA TRP A 45 -16.04 -1.12 1.54
C TRP A 45 -16.01 0.20 0.78
N ARG A 46 -16.25 1.30 1.50
CA ARG A 46 -16.35 2.62 0.91
C ARG A 46 -14.97 3.17 0.64
N ALA A 47 -14.77 3.71 -0.56
CA ALA A 47 -13.61 4.55 -0.84
C ALA A 47 -13.63 5.77 0.08
N GLN A 48 -12.45 6.30 0.38
CA GLN A 48 -12.37 7.58 1.07
C GLN A 48 -13.12 8.66 0.27
N PRO A 49 -13.74 9.65 0.95
CA PRO A 49 -14.30 10.82 0.28
C PRO A 49 -13.29 11.53 -0.62
N LEU A 50 -13.75 12.53 -1.36
CA LEU A 50 -12.84 13.39 -2.11
C LEU A 50 -11.75 13.91 -1.14
N PRO A 51 -10.46 13.83 -1.53
CA PRO A 51 -9.39 14.17 -0.62
C PRO A 51 -9.48 15.64 -0.21
N ASP A 52 -9.63 15.89 1.08
CA ASP A 52 -9.43 17.23 1.64
C ASP A 52 -7.93 17.57 1.57
N PRO A 53 -7.55 18.80 1.21
CA PRO A 53 -6.16 19.26 1.28
C PRO A 53 -5.53 18.94 2.65
N GLY A 54 -4.31 18.42 2.65
CA GLY A 54 -3.60 18.10 3.89
C GLY A 54 -2.54 17.00 3.78
N TRP A 55 -1.72 16.91 4.84
CA TRP A 55 -0.56 16.01 4.89
C TRP A 55 -0.94 14.52 4.82
N GLN A 56 -2.16 14.16 5.23
CA GLN A 56 -2.68 12.80 5.14
C GLN A 56 -2.65 12.27 3.71
N ASN A 57 -2.73 13.13 2.69
CA ASN A 57 -2.69 12.76 1.27
C ASN A 57 -1.35 12.19 0.82
N ALA A 58 -0.28 12.37 1.61
CA ALA A 58 0.95 11.63 1.42
C ALA A 58 0.71 10.11 1.53
N PHE A 59 -0.29 9.67 2.29
CA PHE A 59 -0.60 8.27 2.52
C PHE A 59 -1.95 7.87 1.91
N THR A 60 -3.02 8.61 2.18
CA THR A 60 -4.38 8.29 1.72
C THR A 60 -4.52 8.29 0.20
N SER A 61 -3.58 8.93 -0.52
CA SER A 61 -3.51 8.82 -1.98
C SER A 61 -3.28 7.41 -2.50
N PHE A 62 -2.79 6.49 -1.66
CA PHE A 62 -2.63 5.07 -2.00
C PHE A 62 -3.87 4.21 -1.67
N GLU A 63 -4.89 4.75 -0.98
CA GLU A 63 -6.10 4.01 -0.61
C GLU A 63 -7.20 4.12 -1.69
N ARG A 64 -6.94 3.57 -2.87
CA ARG A 64 -7.85 3.63 -4.03
C ARG A 64 -7.67 2.42 -4.95
N PHE A 65 -8.66 2.21 -5.83
CA PHE A 65 -8.68 1.08 -6.78
C PHE A 65 -8.48 -0.26 -6.06
N ASP A 66 -7.53 -1.09 -6.52
CA ASP A 66 -7.30 -2.44 -6.00
C ASP A 66 -6.86 -2.48 -4.53
N ALA A 67 -6.33 -1.37 -3.99
CA ALA A 67 -6.08 -1.28 -2.56
C ALA A 67 -7.36 -1.52 -1.76
N LEU A 68 -8.50 -1.00 -2.23
CA LEU A 68 -9.79 -1.18 -1.55
C LEU A 68 -10.23 -2.65 -1.53
N TRP A 69 -9.98 -3.40 -2.61
CA TRP A 69 -10.25 -4.84 -2.64
C TRP A 69 -9.41 -5.60 -1.61
N PHE A 70 -8.11 -5.33 -1.54
CA PHE A 70 -7.23 -5.99 -0.57
C PHE A 70 -7.60 -5.66 0.87
N LEU A 71 -7.92 -4.39 1.18
CA LEU A 71 -8.38 -3.99 2.52
C LEU A 71 -9.69 -4.67 2.88
N ARG A 72 -10.64 -4.65 1.95
CA ARG A 72 -11.95 -5.28 2.12
C ARG A 72 -11.83 -6.79 2.36
N ILE A 73 -10.97 -7.50 1.64
CA ILE A 73 -10.74 -8.95 1.80
C ILE A 73 -10.01 -9.22 3.12
N ALA A 74 -9.00 -8.40 3.47
CA ALA A 74 -8.28 -8.54 4.73
C ALA A 74 -9.22 -8.37 5.95
N SER A 75 -10.19 -7.45 5.87
CA SER A 75 -11.16 -7.19 6.94
C SER A 75 -12.34 -8.16 6.95
N GLY A 76 -12.89 -8.50 5.77
CA GLY A 76 -14.18 -9.18 5.66
C GLY A 76 -14.15 -10.57 5.00
N GLY A 77 -12.98 -11.01 4.52
CA GLY A 77 -12.81 -12.26 3.78
C GLY A 77 -13.37 -12.22 2.36
N TYR A 78 -13.22 -13.37 1.68
CA TYR A 78 -13.79 -13.64 0.37
C TYR A 78 -15.29 -13.89 0.47
N ARG A 79 -16.07 -13.46 -0.53
CA ARG A 79 -17.49 -13.86 -0.66
C ARG A 79 -17.81 -14.23 -2.10
N VAL A 80 -18.86 -15.02 -2.26
CA VAL A 80 -19.33 -15.44 -3.58
C VAL A 80 -20.02 -14.28 -4.29
N GLY A 81 -19.76 -14.11 -5.58
CA GLY A 81 -20.50 -13.19 -6.45
C GLY A 81 -20.14 -11.71 -6.33
N ASP A 82 -19.07 -11.37 -5.62
CA ASP A 82 -18.71 -9.97 -5.34
C ASP A 82 -17.38 -9.53 -5.97
N GLY A 83 -16.74 -10.37 -6.79
CA GLY A 83 -15.46 -10.06 -7.44
C GLY A 83 -14.19 -10.33 -6.61
N SER A 84 -14.31 -10.66 -5.32
CA SER A 84 -13.13 -10.91 -4.46
C SER A 84 -12.25 -12.07 -4.95
N ALA A 85 -12.83 -13.04 -5.66
CA ALA A 85 -12.11 -14.19 -6.22
C ALA A 85 -11.01 -13.82 -7.24
N ALA A 86 -11.02 -12.60 -7.79
CA ALA A 86 -9.97 -12.14 -8.71
C ALA A 86 -8.62 -11.83 -8.01
N PHE A 87 -8.60 -11.75 -6.68
CA PHE A 87 -7.44 -11.33 -5.90
C PHE A 87 -6.79 -12.50 -5.17
N PHE A 88 -5.49 -12.72 -5.37
CA PHE A 88 -4.75 -13.80 -4.71
C PHE A 88 -4.65 -13.59 -3.18
N PRO A 89 -4.69 -14.67 -2.37
CA PRO A 89 -4.95 -14.58 -0.94
C PRO A 89 -3.74 -14.19 -0.07
N LEU A 90 -2.51 -14.33 -0.55
CA LEU A 90 -1.33 -14.13 0.28
C LEU A 90 -1.25 -12.71 0.86
N TYR A 91 -1.44 -11.70 0.01
CA TYR A 91 -1.35 -10.30 0.43
C TYR A 91 -2.46 -9.89 1.42
N PRO A 92 -3.77 -10.13 1.17
CA PRO A 92 -4.81 -9.78 2.15
C PRO A 92 -4.71 -10.58 3.45
N LEU A 93 -4.20 -11.83 3.42
CA LEU A 93 -3.91 -12.58 4.65
C LEU A 93 -2.77 -11.94 5.46
N ALA A 94 -1.69 -11.51 4.78
CA ALA A 94 -0.61 -10.79 5.44
C ALA A 94 -1.08 -9.45 6.02
N ILE A 95 -1.90 -8.69 5.29
CA ILE A 95 -2.53 -7.46 5.81
C ILE A 95 -3.32 -7.76 7.08
N ARG A 96 -4.17 -8.80 7.07
CA ARG A 96 -4.97 -9.17 8.23
C ARG A 96 -4.09 -9.51 9.43
N ALA A 97 -3.07 -10.34 9.25
CA ALA A 97 -2.16 -10.73 10.34
C ALA A 97 -1.43 -9.52 10.92
N VAL A 98 -0.88 -8.64 10.08
CA VAL A 98 -0.15 -7.44 10.52
C VAL A 98 -1.09 -6.41 11.14
N SER A 99 -2.33 -6.30 10.64
CA SER A 99 -3.35 -5.39 11.19
C SER A 99 -3.62 -5.67 12.68
N TRP A 100 -3.61 -6.93 13.11
CA TRP A 100 -3.74 -7.28 14.53
C TRP A 100 -2.61 -6.68 15.39
N ALA A 101 -1.37 -6.74 14.90
CA ALA A 101 -0.23 -6.12 15.58
C ALA A 101 -0.28 -4.58 15.55
N MET A 102 -1.00 -4.01 14.59
CA MET A 102 -1.17 -2.56 14.42
C MET A 102 -2.47 -2.02 15.02
N GLY A 103 -3.05 -2.70 16.02
CA GLY A 103 -4.25 -2.22 16.71
C GLY A 103 -5.52 -2.23 15.85
N GLY A 104 -5.56 -3.05 14.79
CA GLY A 104 -6.72 -3.17 13.91
C GLY A 104 -6.75 -2.15 12.77
N HIS A 105 -5.61 -1.58 12.35
CA HIS A 105 -5.51 -0.64 11.24
C HIS A 105 -5.07 -1.32 9.92
N PRO A 106 -6.01 -1.84 9.09
CA PRO A 106 -5.66 -2.61 7.89
C PRO A 106 -4.94 -1.79 6.83
N PHE A 107 -5.23 -0.49 6.70
CA PHE A 107 -4.54 0.35 5.72
C PHE A 107 -3.07 0.57 6.07
N ALA A 108 -2.77 0.85 7.34
CA ALA A 108 -1.40 0.96 7.81
C ALA A 108 -0.64 -0.37 7.64
N ALA A 109 -1.30 -1.50 7.90
CA ALA A 109 -0.75 -2.83 7.64
C ALA A 109 -0.49 -3.08 6.16
N ALA A 110 -1.41 -2.68 5.27
CA ALA A 110 -1.23 -2.81 3.83
C ALA A 110 -0.05 -2.00 3.29
N LEU A 111 0.13 -0.78 3.79
CA LEU A 111 1.31 0.03 3.48
C LEU A 111 2.59 -0.64 3.99
N LEU A 112 2.61 -1.12 5.23
CA LEU A 112 3.79 -1.78 5.79
C LEU A 112 4.18 -3.04 5.00
N VAL A 113 3.22 -3.94 4.75
CA VAL A 113 3.46 -5.19 4.03
C VAL A 113 3.93 -4.92 2.60
N SER A 114 3.24 -4.06 1.85
CA SER A 114 3.64 -3.77 0.46
C SER A 114 5.02 -3.13 0.35
N ASN A 115 5.35 -2.19 1.26
CA ASN A 115 6.66 -1.53 1.30
C ASN A 115 7.77 -2.50 1.71
N ALA A 116 7.53 -3.34 2.72
CA ALA A 116 8.49 -4.36 3.13
C ALA A 116 8.72 -5.40 2.03
N SER A 117 7.67 -5.81 1.32
CA SER A 117 7.78 -6.75 0.19
C SER A 117 8.62 -6.19 -0.95
N ILE A 118 8.39 -4.94 -1.38
CA ILE A 118 9.18 -4.36 -2.48
C ILE A 118 10.62 -4.07 -2.05
N ALA A 119 10.85 -3.56 -0.83
CA ALA A 119 12.21 -3.36 -0.32
C ALA A 119 12.97 -4.68 -0.20
N GLY A 120 12.32 -5.72 0.32
CA GLY A 120 12.87 -7.07 0.40
C GLY A 120 13.16 -7.65 -0.97
N ALA A 121 12.26 -7.50 -1.95
CA ALA A 121 12.47 -7.95 -3.32
C ALA A 121 13.68 -7.27 -3.97
N LEU A 122 13.86 -5.97 -3.78
CA LEU A 122 15.05 -5.26 -4.26
C LEU A 122 16.32 -5.81 -3.63
N CYS A 123 16.35 -5.99 -2.30
CA CYS A 123 17.51 -6.57 -1.63
C CYS A 123 17.83 -7.98 -2.12
N VAL A 124 16.82 -8.84 -2.33
CA VAL A 124 17.03 -10.21 -2.83
C VAL A 124 17.57 -10.23 -4.26
N LEU A 125 17.16 -9.29 -5.10
CA LEU A 125 17.55 -9.23 -6.51
C LEU A 125 18.90 -8.55 -6.74
N TYR A 126 19.31 -7.64 -5.86
CA TYR A 126 20.46 -6.74 -6.08
C TYR A 126 21.54 -6.79 -4.99
N ALA A 127 21.46 -7.71 -4.01
CA ALA A 127 22.46 -7.85 -2.93
C ALA A 127 22.84 -9.31 -2.64
#